data_AF-A0AAW6XK59-F1
#
_entry.id   AF-A0AAW6XK59-F1
#
_cell.length_a   1.000
_cell.length_b   1.000
_cell.length_c   1.000
_cell.angle_alpha   90.00
_cell.angle_beta   90.00
_cell.angle_gamma   90.00
#
_symmetry.space_group_name_H-M   'P 1'
#
loop_
_entity.id
_entity.type
_entity.pdbx_description
1 polymer ?
#
loop_
_entity_poly.entity_id
_entity_poly.type
_entity_poly.pdbx_seq_one_letter_code
_entity_poly.pdbx_strand_id
1 'polypeptide(L)'
;MAARVFAAMSRARISVVLITQSSSEYSISFCVPQSDCVRAERAMQEEFYLELKEGLLEPLAVTERLAIISVVGDGMRTLRGISAKFFAALARANINIVA
;
A
#
# COMPACT_ATOMS: atom_id res chain seq x y z
N MET A 1 -3.45 -12.83 7.05
CA MET A 1 -2.39 -11.97 6.47
C MET A 1 -2.38 -10.58 7.10
N ALA A 2 -3.42 -9.76 6.90
CA ALA A 2 -3.44 -8.36 7.33
C ALA A 2 -3.10 -8.12 8.82
N ALA A 3 -3.72 -8.87 9.74
CA ALA A 3 -3.45 -8.72 11.18
C ALA A 3 -1.97 -8.90 11.55
N ARG A 4 -1.28 -9.84 10.90
CA ARG A 4 0.16 -10.08 11.10
C ARG A 4 1.03 -8.97 10.54
N VAL A 5 0.69 -8.46 9.35
CA VAL A 5 1.34 -7.29 8.74
C VAL A 5 1.29 -6.10 9.72
N PHE A 6 0.11 -5.78 10.24
CA PHE A 6 -0.05 -4.67 11.18
C PHE A 6 0.68 -4.89 12.49
N ALA A 7 0.62 -6.12 13.04
CA ALA A 7 1.32 -6.44 14.26
C ALA A 7 2.84 -6.29 14.09
N ALA A 8 3.40 -6.75 12.96
CA ALA A 8 4.81 -6.60 12.64
C ALA A 8 5.21 -5.13 12.50
N MET A 9 4.46 -4.33 11.74
CA MET A 9 4.73 -2.89 11.58
C MET A 9 4.61 -2.13 12.92
N SER A 10 3.62 -2.47 13.74
CA SER A 10 3.43 -1.88 15.07
C SER A 10 4.59 -2.20 16.02
N ARG A 11 5.03 -3.46 16.11
CA ARG A 11 6.21 -3.86 16.90
C ARG A 11 7.47 -3.16 16.41
N ALA A 12 7.60 -2.98 15.10
CA ALA A 12 8.69 -2.23 14.49
C ALA A 12 8.57 -0.70 14.68
N ARG A 13 7.46 -0.17 15.21
CA ARG A 13 7.16 1.27 15.31
C ARG A 13 7.20 1.97 13.95
N ILE A 14 6.59 1.37 12.96
CA ILE A 14 6.48 1.90 11.59
C ILE A 14 5.02 2.27 11.33
N SER A 15 4.80 3.50 10.87
CA SER A 15 3.47 3.97 10.51
C SER A 15 3.08 3.43 9.13
N VAL A 16 1.90 2.83 9.04
CA VAL A 16 1.27 2.47 7.77
C VAL A 16 0.35 3.61 7.35
N VAL A 17 0.59 4.16 6.16
CA VAL A 17 -0.07 5.39 5.67
C VAL A 17 -1.25 5.08 4.75
N LEU A 18 -1.16 4.03 3.94
CA LEU A 18 -2.18 3.61 2.98
C LEU A 18 -2.18 2.09 2.89
N ILE A 19 -3.35 1.51 2.62
CA ILE A 19 -3.56 0.07 2.54
C ILE A 19 -4.52 -0.22 1.41
N THR A 20 -4.13 -1.12 0.53
CA THR A 20 -4.97 -1.67 -0.52
C THR A 20 -4.94 -3.19 -0.43
N GLN A 21 -6.06 -3.82 -0.74
CA GLN A 21 -6.20 -5.27 -0.66
C GLN A 21 -7.01 -5.72 -1.88
N SER A 22 -6.45 -6.68 -2.61
CA SER A 22 -7.12 -7.29 -3.77
C SER A 22 -7.72 -8.62 -3.36
N SER A 23 -9.05 -8.72 -3.41
CA SER A 23 -9.76 -9.96 -3.07
C SER A 23 -9.49 -11.10 -4.04
N SER A 24 -9.16 -10.80 -5.29
CA SER A 24 -8.97 -11.80 -6.34
C SER A 24 -7.60 -12.49 -6.26
N GLU A 25 -6.59 -11.79 -5.75
CA GLU A 25 -5.20 -12.26 -5.73
C GLU A 25 -4.70 -12.59 -4.32
N TYR A 26 -5.57 -12.48 -3.30
CA TYR A 26 -5.21 -12.63 -1.89
C TYR A 26 -3.98 -11.79 -1.49
N SER A 27 -3.78 -10.64 -2.14
CA SER A 27 -2.64 -9.74 -1.93
C SER A 27 -3.01 -8.56 -1.02
N ILE A 28 -2.04 -8.11 -0.22
CA ILE A 28 -2.12 -6.89 0.59
C ILE A 28 -0.94 -6.00 0.23
N SER A 29 -1.24 -4.77 -0.17
CA SER A 29 -0.26 -3.73 -0.43
C SER A 29 -0.43 -2.62 0.60
N PHE A 30 0.67 -2.05 1.06
CA PHE A 30 0.63 -0.97 2.02
C PHE A 30 1.80 -0.01 1.82
N CYS A 31 1.62 1.24 2.24
CA CYS A 31 2.64 2.27 2.15
C CYS A 31 3.16 2.63 3.53
N VAL A 32 4.47 2.86 3.61
CA VAL A 32 5.18 3.37 4.79
C VAL A 32 6.00 4.61 4.39
N PRO A 33 6.42 5.46 5.35
CA PRO A 33 7.38 6.52 5.05
C PRO A 33 8.62 5.94 4.37
N GLN A 34 9.15 6.62 3.35
CA GLN A 34 10.32 6.13 2.62
C GLN A 34 11.54 5.92 3.51
N SER A 35 11.68 6.72 4.58
CA SER A 35 12.71 6.55 5.61
C SER A 35 12.63 5.22 6.37
N ASP A 36 11.46 4.58 6.40
CA ASP A 36 11.21 3.32 7.09
C ASP A 36 11.26 2.10 6.17
N CYS A 37 11.46 2.28 4.86
CA CYS A 37 11.37 1.22 3.85
C CYS A 37 12.19 -0.03 4.20
N VAL A 38 13.49 0.15 4.49
CA VAL A 38 14.41 -0.95 4.84
C VAL A 38 13.99 -1.66 6.14
N ARG A 39 13.51 -0.89 7.12
CA ARG A 39 13.04 -1.45 8.41
C ARG A 39 11.74 -2.23 8.23
N ALA A 40 10.85 -1.75 7.38
CA ALA A 40 9.58 -2.38 7.07
C ALA A 40 9.80 -3.70 6.32
N GLU A 41 10.64 -3.68 5.29
CA GLU A 41 11.00 -4.88 4.53
C GLU A 41 11.59 -5.96 5.45
N ARG A 42 12.56 -5.59 6.29
CA ARG A 42 13.16 -6.52 7.26
C ARG A 42 12.12 -7.10 8.23
N ALA A 43 11.27 -6.25 8.81
CA ALA A 43 10.23 -6.70 9.75
C ALA A 43 9.23 -7.67 9.07
N MET A 44 8.93 -7.46 7.80
CA MET A 44 8.06 -8.35 7.02
C MET A 44 8.76 -9.67 6.65
N GLN A 45 10.03 -9.63 6.26
CA GLN A 45 10.82 -10.84 6.02
C GLN A 45 10.93 -11.69 7.28
N GLU A 46 11.12 -11.07 8.45
CA GLU A 46 11.16 -11.78 9.74
C GLU A 46 9.79 -12.35 10.13
N GLU A 47 8.70 -11.57 10.00
CA GLU A 47 7.34 -12.02 10.34
C GLU A 47 6.86 -13.20 9.48
N PHE A 48 7.24 -13.23 8.19
CA PHE A 48 6.76 -14.23 7.22
C PHE A 48 7.86 -15.19 6.74
N TYR A 49 8.94 -15.33 7.49
CA TYR A 49 10.11 -16.13 7.10
C TYR A 49 9.75 -17.57 6.73
N LEU A 50 8.91 -18.23 7.54
CA LEU A 50 8.53 -19.62 7.29
C LEU A 50 7.70 -19.75 6.02
N GLU A 51 6.72 -18.87 5.81
CA GLU A 51 5.88 -18.91 4.62
C GLU A 51 6.65 -18.61 3.34
N LEU A 52 7.59 -17.66 3.39
CA LEU A 52 8.48 -17.36 2.26
C LEU A 52 9.42 -18.54 1.96
N LYS A 53 9.95 -19.18 3.00
CA LYS A 53 10.86 -20.33 2.85
C LYS A 53 10.16 -21.55 2.26
N GLU A 54 8.93 -21.82 2.69
CA GLU A 54 8.13 -22.96 2.20
C GLU A 54 7.41 -22.65 0.88
N GLY A 55 7.60 -21.46 0.29
CA GLY A 55 6.96 -21.06 -0.96
C GLY A 55 5.45 -20.85 -0.87
N LEU A 56 4.94 -20.64 0.35
CA LEU A 56 3.52 -20.34 0.61
C LEU A 56 3.17 -18.89 0.33
N LEU A 57 4.18 -18.02 0.25
CA LEU A 57 4.05 -16.62 -0.16
C LEU A 57 5.05 -16.27 -1.26
N GLU A 58 4.60 -15.40 -2.16
CA GLU A 58 5.49 -14.76 -3.11
C GLU A 58 6.49 -13.83 -2.39
N PRO A 59 7.69 -13.62 -2.96
CA PRO A 59 8.64 -12.66 -2.43
C PRO A 59 8.03 -11.27 -2.26
N LEU A 60 8.43 -10.57 -1.20
CA LEU A 60 7.98 -9.21 -0.94
C LEU A 60 8.42 -8.30 -2.10
N ALA A 61 7.48 -7.60 -2.72
CA ALA A 61 7.74 -6.58 -3.72
C ALA A 61 7.76 -5.19 -3.08
N VAL A 62 8.85 -4.44 -3.29
CA VAL A 62 9.01 -3.08 -2.78
C VAL A 62 9.11 -2.11 -3.95
N THR A 63 8.26 -1.09 -3.95
CA THR A 63 8.32 0.01 -4.92
C THR A 63 8.58 1.31 -4.18
N GLU A 64 9.73 1.92 -4.47
CA GLU A 64 10.14 3.20 -3.87
C GLU A 64 9.77 4.39 -4.76
N ARG A 65 9.93 5.61 -4.21
CA ARG A 65 9.71 6.88 -4.91
C ARG A 65 8.28 7.05 -5.41
N LEU A 66 7.32 6.71 -4.55
CA LEU A 66 5.90 6.95 -4.77
C LEU A 66 5.42 8.14 -3.93
N ALA A 67 4.37 8.80 -4.41
CA ALA A 67 3.67 9.84 -3.69
C ALA A 67 2.20 9.45 -3.49
N ILE A 68 1.65 9.76 -2.31
CA ILE A 68 0.23 9.60 -2.03
C ILE A 68 -0.46 10.93 -2.27
N ILE A 69 -1.47 10.93 -3.13
CA ILE A 69 -2.32 12.09 -3.40
C ILE A 69 -3.71 11.81 -2.84
N SER A 70 -4.24 12.75 -2.04
CA SER A 70 -5.59 12.65 -1.48
C SER A 70 -6.41 13.87 -1.87
N VAL A 71 -7.65 13.65 -2.30
CA VAL A 71 -8.63 14.70 -2.57
C VAL A 71 -9.67 14.68 -1.46
N VAL A 72 -9.87 15.83 -0.81
CA VAL A 72 -10.79 15.99 0.31
C VAL A 72 -11.85 17.02 -0.05
N GLY A 73 -13.12 16.71 0.24
CA GLY A 73 -14.24 17.65 0.07
C GLY A 73 -15.59 17.01 0.40
N ASP A 74 -16.52 17.81 0.91
CA ASP A 74 -17.83 17.34 1.40
C ASP A 74 -18.65 16.58 0.34
N GLY A 75 -18.47 16.95 -0.92
CA GLY A 75 -19.15 16.33 -2.06
C GLY A 75 -18.56 15.00 -2.52
N MET A 76 -17.40 14.57 -2.01
CA MET A 76 -16.68 13.38 -2.50
C MET A 76 -17.55 12.11 -2.49
N ARG A 77 -18.41 11.95 -1.49
CA ARG A 77 -19.28 10.78 -1.33
C ARG A 77 -20.61 10.88 -2.09
N THR A 78 -21.13 12.09 -2.26
CA THR A 78 -22.53 12.31 -2.69
C THR A 78 -22.64 12.72 -4.15
N LEU A 79 -21.63 13.41 -4.69
CA LEU A 79 -21.63 13.89 -6.07
C LEU A 79 -20.96 12.88 -6.99
N ARG A 80 -21.70 12.44 -8.01
CA ARG A 80 -21.19 11.49 -9.01
C ARG A 80 -20.16 12.15 -9.92
N GLY A 81 -19.14 11.39 -10.30
CA GLY A 81 -18.14 11.79 -11.29
C GLY A 81 -16.95 12.57 -10.76
N ILE A 82 -16.84 12.83 -9.45
CA ILE A 82 -15.63 13.49 -8.90
C ILE A 82 -14.39 12.63 -9.10
N SER A 83 -14.44 11.34 -8.78
CA SER A 83 -13.30 10.43 -9.00
C SER A 83 -12.91 10.36 -10.48
N ALA A 84 -13.89 10.34 -11.40
CA ALA A 84 -13.62 10.34 -12.84
C ALA A 84 -12.89 11.62 -13.28
N LYS A 85 -13.31 12.79 -12.78
CA LYS A 85 -12.62 14.06 -13.03
C LYS A 85 -11.20 14.05 -12.48
N PHE A 86 -11.00 13.49 -11.28
CA PHE A 86 -9.68 13.39 -10.66
C PHE A 86 -8.73 12.51 -11.49
N PHE A 87 -9.15 11.29 -11.85
CA PHE A 87 -8.34 10.40 -12.67
C PHE A 87 -8.10 10.95 -14.08
N ALA A 88 -9.09 11.63 -14.69
CA ALA A 88 -8.91 12.30 -15.98
C ALA A 88 -7.88 13.44 -15.91
N ALA A 89 -7.82 14.17 -14.78
CA ALA A 89 -6.82 15.22 -14.58
C ALA A 89 -5.40 14.64 -14.46
N LEU A 90 -5.22 13.55 -13.71
CA LEU A 90 -3.94 12.84 -13.60
C LEU A 90 -3.48 12.31 -14.97
N ALA A 91 -4.39 11.71 -15.74
CA ALA A 91 -4.08 11.22 -17.08
C ALA A 91 -3.64 12.34 -18.02
N ARG A 92 -4.30 13.51 -18.00
CA ARG A 92 -3.89 14.69 -18.78
C ARG A 92 -2.52 15.23 -18.38
N ALA A 93 -2.12 15.04 -17.13
CA ALA A 93 -0.80 15.39 -16.63
C ALA A 93 0.26 14.30 -16.89
N ASN A 94 -0.08 13.22 -17.61
CA ASN A 94 0.78 12.06 -17.85
C ASN A 94 1.29 11.39 -16.56
N ILE A 95 0.45 11.34 -15.52
CA ILE A 95 0.78 10.71 -14.25
C ILE A 95 0.19 9.29 -14.24
N ASN A 96 1.06 8.30 -14.08
CA ASN A 96 0.63 6.92 -13.88
C ASN A 96 0.15 6.69 -12.44
N ILE A 97 -0.84 5.82 -12.27
CA ILE A 97 -1.39 5.46 -10.96
C ILE A 97 -0.92 4.05 -10.63
N VAL A 98 -0.38 3.88 -9.43
CA VAL A 98 -0.03 2.57 -8.86
C VAL A 98 -1.16 2.18 -7.92
N ALA A 99 -1.78 1.02 -8.16
CA ALA A 99 -2.92 0.50 -7.42
C ALA A 99 -2.60 -0.90 -6.87
#